data_AF-A0A1J5ADT4-F1
#
_entry.id   AF-A0A1J5ADT4-F1
#
_cell.length_a   1.000
_cell.length_b   1.000
_cell.length_c   1.000
_cell.angle_alpha   90.00
_cell.angle_beta   90.00
_cell.angle_gamma   90.00
#
_symmetry.space_group_name_H-M   'P 1'
#
loop_
_entity.id
_entity.type
_entity.pdbx_description
1 polymer ?
#
loop_
_entity_poly.entity_id
_entity_poly.type
_entity_poly.pdbx_seq_one_letter_code
_entity_poly.pdbx_strand_id
1 'polypeptide(L)'
;MDTLTLEVALPRDLFAMLGHSKPSAAEAMREFSVLGLYQERRISVGKAAELLGMGKREFVRLLARKGIAYFDYSQEELADEFQTVDECRKRPDWKG
;
A
#
# COMPACT_ATOMS: atom_id res chain seq x y z
N MET A 1 -4.43 -7.33 14.04
CA MET A 1 -3.74 -6.05 13.73
C MET A 1 -4.06 -5.08 14.84
N ASP A 2 -3.04 -4.48 15.45
CA ASP A 2 -3.24 -3.46 16.47
C ASP A 2 -3.73 -2.17 15.81
N THR A 3 -4.54 -1.39 16.53
CA THR A 3 -5.18 -0.19 15.99
C THR A 3 -4.74 1.05 16.76
N LEU A 4 -4.55 2.14 16.03
CA LEU A 4 -4.29 3.48 16.56
C LEU A 4 -5.40 4.40 16.05
N THR A 5 -5.82 5.36 16.89
CA THR A 5 -6.82 6.37 16.51
C THR A 5 -6.11 7.67 16.18
N LEU A 6 -6.47 8.25 15.03
CA LEU A 6 -5.97 9.55 14.57
C LEU A 6 -7.14 10.54 14.56
N GLU A 7 -6.96 11.70 15.21
CA GLU A 7 -7.89 12.82 15.10
C GLU A 7 -7.46 13.75 13.97
N VAL A 8 -8.39 14.07 13.07
CA VAL A 8 -8.11 14.89 11.87
C VAL A 8 -9.15 15.99 11.75
N ALA A 9 -8.69 17.23 11.56
CA ALA A 9 -9.56 18.34 11.20
C ALA A 9 -9.75 18.37 9.67
N LEU A 10 -11.01 18.35 9.21
CA LEU A 10 -11.37 18.31 7.79
C LEU A 10 -12.35 19.44 7.46
N PRO A 11 -12.30 20.03 6.25
CA PRO A 11 -13.36 20.91 5.76
C PRO A 11 -14.72 20.19 5.78
N ARG A 12 -15.78 20.92 6.12
CA ARG A 12 -17.15 20.35 6.19
C ARG A 12 -17.59 19.75 4.86
N ASP A 13 -17.22 20.38 3.75
CA ASP A 13 -17.60 19.92 2.41
C ASP A 13 -16.91 18.60 2.08
N LEU A 14 -15.63 18.44 2.46
CA LEU A 14 -14.91 17.17 2.29
C LEU A 14 -15.53 16.07 3.15
N PHE A 15 -15.89 16.37 4.41
CA PHE A 15 -16.59 15.40 5.25
C PHE A 15 -17.90 14.94 4.59
N ALA A 16 -18.68 15.87 4.04
CA ALA A 16 -19.91 15.55 3.33
C ALA A 16 -19.69 14.68 2.09
N MET A 17 -18.57 14.82 1.38
CA MET A 17 -18.19 13.98 0.24
C MET A 17 -17.69 12.58 0.64
N LEU A 18 -17.02 12.46 1.78
CA LEU A 18 -16.51 11.18 2.29
C LEU A 18 -17.61 10.30 2.88
N GLY A 19 -18.71 10.91 3.32
CA GLY A 19 -19.89 10.23 3.81
C GLY A 19 -20.69 11.11 4.76
N HIS A 20 -21.99 10.85 4.88
CA HIS A 20 -22.86 11.66 5.75
C HIS A 20 -22.83 11.24 7.22
N SER A 21 -21.83 10.45 7.65
CA SER A 21 -21.64 10.03 9.04
C SER A 21 -20.16 9.80 9.37
N LYS A 22 -19.80 9.92 10.67
CA LYS A 22 -18.41 9.67 11.12
C LYS A 22 -17.90 8.28 10.74
N PRO A 23 -18.66 7.18 10.92
CA PRO A 23 -18.19 5.85 10.53
C PRO A 23 -17.94 5.74 9.03
N SER A 24 -18.86 6.23 8.20
CA SER A 24 -18.73 6.20 6.74
C SER A 24 -17.53 7.02 6.26
N ALA A 25 -17.33 8.22 6.81
CA ALA A 25 -16.18 9.05 6.48
C ALA A 25 -14.86 8.39 6.92
N ALA A 26 -14.82 7.74 8.08
CA ALA A 26 -13.63 7.03 8.56
C ALA A 26 -13.29 5.81 7.69
N GLU A 27 -14.30 5.07 7.22
CA GLU A 27 -14.12 3.95 6.28
C GLU A 27 -13.59 4.43 4.93
N ALA A 28 -14.20 5.50 4.37
CA ALA A 28 -13.72 6.12 3.15
C ALA A 28 -12.27 6.61 3.29
N MET A 29 -11.93 7.29 4.39
CA MET A 29 -10.56 7.74 4.67
C MET A 29 -9.57 6.58 4.76
N ARG A 30 -9.94 5.47 5.41
CA ARG A 30 -9.11 4.26 5.46
C ARG A 30 -8.86 3.71 4.07
N GLU A 31 -9.91 3.57 3.26
CA GLU A 31 -9.81 3.08 1.89
C GLU A 31 -8.90 3.98 1.04
N PHE A 32 -9.15 5.30 1.05
CA PHE A 32 -8.34 6.27 0.32
C PHE A 32 -6.88 6.26 0.77
N SER A 33 -6.61 6.12 2.07
CA SER A 33 -5.24 6.05 2.58
C SER A 33 -4.49 4.83 2.06
N VAL A 34 -5.13 3.65 2.05
CA VAL A 34 -4.51 2.43 1.52
C VAL A 34 -4.32 2.53 0.01
N LEU A 35 -5.30 3.04 -0.73
CA LEU A 35 -5.20 3.23 -2.17
C LEU A 35 -4.13 4.28 -2.55
N GLY A 36 -3.97 5.32 -1.74
CA GLY A 36 -2.92 6.33 -1.90
C GLY A 36 -1.54 5.71 -1.74
N LEU A 37 -1.30 4.98 -0.64
CA LEU A 37 -0.03 4.27 -0.41
C LEU A 37 0.29 3.25 -1.49
N TYR A 38 -0.73 2.56 -2.01
CA TYR A 38 -0.58 1.62 -3.12
C TYR A 38 -0.18 2.32 -4.43
N GLN A 39 -0.86 3.41 -4.77
CA GLN A 39 -0.54 4.20 -5.99
C GLN A 39 0.84 4.85 -5.91
N GLU A 40 1.26 5.27 -4.72
CA GLU A 40 2.62 5.74 -4.42
C GLU A 40 3.66 4.60 -4.41
N ARG A 41 3.26 3.36 -4.69
CA ARG A 41 4.12 2.17 -4.70
C ARG A 41 4.79 1.85 -3.36
N ARG A 42 4.25 2.39 -2.25
CA ARG A 42 4.80 2.20 -0.90
C ARG A 42 4.38 0.88 -0.25
N ILE A 43 3.31 0.27 -0.74
CA ILE A 43 2.81 -1.02 -0.26
C ILE A 43 2.45 -1.92 -1.45
N SER A 44 2.67 -3.22 -1.30
CA SER A 44 2.28 -4.19 -2.31
C SER A 44 0.77 -4.39 -2.38
N VAL A 45 0.28 -4.97 -3.47
CA VAL A 45 -1.13 -5.40 -3.61
C VAL A 45 -1.57 -6.32 -2.45
N GLY A 46 -0.69 -7.22 -2.00
CA GLY A 46 -0.97 -8.12 -0.89
C GLY A 46 -1.14 -7.36 0.42
N LYS A 47 -0.24 -6.40 0.70
CA LYS A 47 -0.33 -5.59 1.90
C LYS A 47 -1.54 -4.66 1.89
N ALA A 48 -1.87 -4.08 0.74
CA ALA A 48 -3.05 -3.24 0.58
C ALA A 48 -4.35 -4.03 0.82
N ALA A 49 -4.45 -5.25 0.30
CA ALA A 49 -5.58 -6.14 0.54
C ALA A 49 -5.72 -6.51 2.04
N GLU A 50 -4.60 -6.86 2.69
CA GLU A 50 -4.54 -7.14 4.13
C GLU A 50 -5.04 -5.96 4.97
N LEU A 51 -4.57 -4.74 4.69
CA LEU A 51 -4.94 -3.53 5.43
C LEU A 51 -6.43 -3.17 5.32
N LEU A 52 -7.09 -3.56 4.23
CA LEU A 52 -8.54 -3.39 4.05
C LEU A 52 -9.35 -4.62 4.48
N GLY A 53 -8.70 -5.64 5.06
CA GLY A 53 -9.38 -6.85 5.53
C GLY A 53 -10.03 -7.68 4.41
N MET A 54 -9.50 -7.59 3.18
CA MET A 54 -10.04 -8.27 2.01
C MET A 54 -9.02 -9.19 1.33
N GLY A 55 -9.48 -10.13 0.52
CA GLY A 55 -8.59 -11.00 -0.24
C GLY A 55 -7.92 -10.26 -1.41
N LYS A 56 -6.71 -10.70 -1.84
CA LYS A 56 -5.99 -10.11 -3.00
C LYS A 56 -6.89 -9.98 -4.24
N ARG A 57 -7.68 -11.02 -4.58
CA ARG A 57 -8.62 -10.99 -5.73
C ARG A 57 -9.70 -9.92 -5.59
N GLU A 58 -10.14 -9.66 -4.37
CA GLU A 58 -11.16 -8.62 -4.09
C GLU A 58 -10.57 -7.23 -4.21
N PHE A 59 -9.34 -7.04 -3.73
CA PHE A 59 -8.61 -5.80 -3.91
C PHE A 59 -8.35 -5.50 -5.40
N VAL A 60 -7.99 -6.50 -6.20
CA VAL A 60 -7.85 -6.33 -7.66
C VAL A 60 -9.17 -5.89 -8.31
N ARG A 61 -10.31 -6.44 -7.86
CA ARG A 61 -11.63 -5.96 -8.32
C ARG A 61 -11.91 -4.52 -7.88
N LEU A 62 -11.49 -4.13 -6.68
CA LEU A 62 -11.60 -2.77 -6.17
C LEU A 62 -10.81 -1.78 -7.06
N LEU A 63 -9.56 -2.11 -7.39
CA LEU A 63 -8.72 -1.32 -8.30
C LEU A 63 -9.39 -1.15 -9.66
N ALA A 64 -9.88 -2.26 -10.25
CA ALA A 64 -10.57 -2.22 -11.54
C ALA A 64 -11.82 -1.34 -11.50
N ARG A 65 -12.66 -1.44 -10.45
CA ARG A 65 -13.84 -0.58 -10.29
C ARG A 65 -13.49 0.90 -10.16
N LYS A 66 -12.33 1.21 -9.60
CA LYS A 66 -11.86 2.59 -9.39
C LYS A 66 -10.97 3.11 -10.52
N GLY A 67 -10.71 2.31 -11.56
CA GLY A 67 -9.81 2.68 -12.65
C GLY A 67 -8.35 2.86 -12.22
N ILE A 68 -7.94 2.21 -11.12
CA ILE A 68 -6.57 2.27 -10.63
C ILE A 68 -5.78 1.14 -11.28
N ALA A 69 -4.61 1.45 -11.83
CA ALA A 69 -3.74 0.47 -12.46
C ALA A 69 -3.29 -0.61 -11.46
N TYR A 70 -3.31 -1.86 -11.92
CA TYR A 70 -2.80 -2.99 -11.16
C TYR A 70 -1.28 -3.07 -11.30
N PHE A 71 -0.60 -2.99 -10.17
CA PHE A 71 0.82 -3.26 -9.98
C PHE A 71 0.96 -4.43 -8.99
N ASP A 72 1.58 -5.51 -9.43
CA ASP A 72 2.01 -6.61 -8.54
C ASP A 72 3.48 -6.38 -8.22
N TYR A 73 3.74 -5.93 -6.99
CA TYR A 73 5.10 -5.74 -6.47
C TYR A 73 5.80 -7.08 -6.16
N SER A 74 5.45 -8.17 -6.85
CA SER A 74 5.86 -9.52 -6.49
C SER A 74 7.38 -9.68 -6.62
N GLN A 75 8.10 -9.56 -5.51
CA GLN A 75 9.53 -9.88 -5.29
C GLN A 75 10.57 -9.17 -6.17
N GLU A 76 10.21 -8.63 -7.34
CA GLU A 76 11.16 -8.15 -8.35
C GLU A 76 11.44 -6.64 -8.24
N GLU A 77 10.48 -5.79 -7.84
CA GLU A 77 10.70 -4.34 -7.70
C GLU A 77 11.39 -3.93 -6.38
N LEU A 78 11.67 -4.85 -5.46
CA LEU A 78 12.41 -4.58 -4.20
C LEU A 78 13.83 -5.17 -4.17
N ALA A 79 14.23 -5.93 -5.20
CA ALA A 79 15.60 -6.46 -5.29
C ALA A 79 16.61 -5.41 -5.80
N ASP A 80 16.14 -4.37 -6.51
CA ASP A 80 17.01 -3.34 -7.10
C ASP A 80 17.23 -2.09 -6.24
N GLU A 81 16.50 -1.89 -5.12
CA GLU A 81 16.75 -0.76 -4.19
C GLU A 81 17.56 -1.13 -2.94
N PHE A 82 17.99 -2.40 -2.79
CA PHE A 82 19.00 -2.80 -1.78
C PHE A 82 20.31 -3.37 -2.38
N GLN A 83 20.46 -3.41 -3.70
CA GLN A 83 21.72 -3.82 -4.37
C GLN A 83 22.51 -2.64 -4.95
N THR A 84 22.60 -1.52 -4.21
CA THR A 84 23.61 -0.50 -4.48
C THR A 84 24.20 0.08 -3.20
N VAL A 85 24.76 -0.80 -2.36
CA VAL A 85 26.01 -0.49 -1.66
C VAL A 85 26.96 -1.65 -1.88
N ASP A 86 27.83 -1.38 -2.82
CA ASP A 86 28.90 -2.15 -3.41
C ASP A 86 29.98 -2.51 -2.38
N GLU A 87 30.10 -3.78 -2.00
CA GLU A 87 31.39 -4.35 -1.56
C GLU A 87 31.63 -5.71 -2.23
N CYS A 88 31.61 -5.70 -3.56
CA CYS A 88 32.36 -6.68 -4.31
C CYS A 88 33.85 -6.33 -4.24
N ARG A 89 34.58 -6.77 -3.19
CA ARG A 89 36.05 -6.74 -3.25
C ARG A 89 36.76 -7.82 -2.41
N LYS A 90 37.18 -8.86 -3.13
CA LYS A 90 38.34 -9.76 -2.93
C LYS A 90 38.11 -10.92 -1.96
N ARG A 91 38.42 -12.19 -2.27
CA ARG A 91 38.98 -12.88 -3.45
C ARG A 91 38.74 -14.40 -3.22
N PRO A 92 38.88 -15.25 -4.26
CA PRO A 92 38.48 -16.65 -4.27
C PRO A 92 39.59 -17.60 -3.77
N ASP A 93 39.22 -18.52 -2.90
CA ASP A 93 40.07 -19.58 -2.36
C ASP A 93 39.40 -20.95 -2.51
N TRP A 94 39.47 -21.46 -3.74
CA TRP A 94 39.44 -22.90 -4.01
C TRP A 94 40.63 -23.22 -4.93
N LYS A 95 41.64 -23.92 -4.38
CA LYS A 95 42.47 -24.96 -5.02
C LYS A 95 43.56 -25.40 -4.04
N GLY A 96 43.57 -26.70 -3.70
CA GLY A 96 44.63 -27.37 -2.96
C GLY A 96 44.12 -28.57 -2.22
#